data_AF-A0A6A3T0V1-F1
#
_entry.id   AF-A0A6A3T0V1-F1
#
_cell.length_a   1.000
_cell.length_b   1.000
_cell.length_c   1.000
_cell.angle_alpha   90.00
_cell.angle_beta   90.00
_cell.angle_gamma   90.00
#
_symmetry.space_group_name_H-M   'P 1'
#
loop_
_entity.id
_entity.type
_entity.pdbx_description
1 polymer ?
#
loop_
_entity_poly.entity_id
_entity_poly.type
_entity_poly.pdbx_seq_one_letter_code
_entity_poly.pdbx_strand_id
1 'polypeptide(L)'
;MTTSKTADEIRSIMDALKLDVVASYFDNDDDEIDPYVACEGVSVTAFNKYVGDGEGLRIALRFLALYDARIVIVELPTTVHESTAAEFTSKFLRAAGNEDEIAKRGAMTARRAANPKKEADATFGPKRSTLNRAPPPTLRTVTDWVTLAVEVGRSQTWASLEEAAQWWCNYSGIQYILLLKISPTGIQMRYALYDIATLGTLPAPTTSGTFRLRTTAQPAVNVSFDMHRILSIPPNEALPLGVSPTALVDLRIVMDRVIDSLD
;
A
#
# COMPACT_ATOMS: atom_id res chain seq x y z
N MET A 1 -32.21 -16.35 1.79
CA MET A 1 -31.08 -15.73 1.06
C MET A 1 -31.46 -14.31 0.75
N THR A 2 -30.85 -13.33 1.40
CA THR A 2 -30.94 -11.92 1.00
C THR A 2 -30.19 -11.74 -0.31
N THR A 3 -30.82 -11.08 -1.29
CA THR A 3 -30.19 -10.73 -2.57
C THR A 3 -29.00 -9.81 -2.33
N SER A 4 -27.87 -10.06 -3.00
CA SER A 4 -26.71 -9.17 -2.91
C SER A 4 -27.03 -7.80 -3.48
N LYS A 5 -26.52 -6.74 -2.84
CA LYS A 5 -26.67 -5.37 -3.33
C LYS A 5 -26.05 -5.18 -4.71
N THR A 6 -26.66 -4.33 -5.51
CA THR A 6 -26.16 -3.84 -6.78
C THR A 6 -25.16 -2.69 -6.57
N ALA A 7 -24.38 -2.36 -7.61
CA ALA A 7 -23.45 -1.24 -7.57
C ALA A 7 -24.14 0.13 -7.34
N ASP A 8 -25.37 0.30 -7.83
CA ASP A 8 -26.12 1.56 -7.71
C ASP A 8 -26.70 1.72 -6.29
N GLU A 9 -27.13 0.63 -5.67
CA GLU A 9 -27.51 0.61 -4.25
C GLU A 9 -26.30 0.89 -3.36
N ILE A 10 -25.13 0.31 -3.66
CA ILE A 10 -23.88 0.61 -2.95
C ILE A 10 -23.56 2.10 -3.08
N ARG A 11 -23.56 2.66 -4.30
CA ARG A 11 -23.31 4.08 -4.53
C ARG A 11 -24.25 4.97 -3.73
N SER A 12 -25.55 4.67 -3.75
CA SER A 12 -26.56 5.41 -2.97
C SER A 12 -26.28 5.37 -1.46
N ILE A 13 -25.84 4.22 -0.93
CA ILE A 13 -25.47 4.08 0.49
C ILE A 13 -24.22 4.90 0.82
N MET A 14 -23.17 4.79 0.00
CA MET A 14 -21.92 5.52 0.18
C MET A 14 -22.15 7.03 0.06
N ASP A 15 -23.05 7.48 -0.81
CA ASP A 15 -23.44 8.88 -0.97
C ASP A 15 -24.31 9.39 0.19
N ALA A 16 -25.01 8.50 0.90
CA ALA A 16 -25.78 8.85 2.08
C ALA A 16 -24.93 8.89 3.37
N LEU A 17 -23.68 8.43 3.34
CA LEU A 17 -22.79 8.48 4.50
C LEU A 17 -22.58 9.92 4.98
N LYS A 18 -22.74 10.11 6.28
CA LYS A 18 -22.37 11.34 6.99
C LYS A 18 -20.88 11.31 7.28
N LEU A 19 -20.07 11.96 6.45
CA LEU A 19 -18.61 11.90 6.56
C LEU A 19 -18.08 12.49 7.87
N ASP A 20 -18.81 13.41 8.50
CA ASP A 20 -18.54 13.90 9.85
C ASP A 20 -18.66 12.80 10.92
N VAL A 21 -19.65 11.92 10.79
CA VAL A 21 -19.82 10.76 11.69
C VAL A 21 -18.70 9.74 11.47
N VAL A 22 -18.36 9.46 10.21
CA VAL A 22 -17.24 8.56 9.87
C VAL A 22 -15.91 9.15 10.35
N ALA A 23 -15.68 10.44 10.16
CA ALA A 23 -14.48 11.12 10.66
C ALA A 23 -14.40 11.05 12.18
N SER A 24 -15.50 11.35 12.89
CA SER A 24 -15.56 11.26 14.35
C SER A 24 -15.29 9.85 14.88
N TYR A 25 -15.61 8.81 14.10
CA TYR A 25 -15.30 7.42 14.45
C TYR A 25 -13.78 7.16 14.48
N PHE A 26 -13.02 7.76 13.55
CA PHE A 26 -11.56 7.67 13.50
C PHE A 26 -10.83 8.78 14.28
N ASP A 27 -11.57 9.78 14.78
CA ASP A 27 -11.04 10.93 15.53
C ASP A 27 -10.87 10.58 17.01
N ASN A 28 -9.98 9.64 17.29
CA ASN A 28 -9.52 9.37 18.65
C ASN A 28 -8.01 9.07 18.65
N ASP A 29 -7.42 9.07 19.85
CA ASP A 29 -5.99 8.84 20.05
C ASP A 29 -5.59 7.36 19.92
N ASP A 30 -6.54 6.46 19.62
CA ASP A 30 -6.23 5.06 19.39
C ASP A 30 -5.56 4.87 18.02
N ASP A 31 -4.57 4.00 18.01
CA ASP A 31 -3.85 3.59 16.81
C ASP A 31 -4.44 2.28 16.25
N GLU A 32 -5.32 1.57 16.94
CA GLU A 32 -5.87 0.28 16.50
C GLU A 32 -7.40 0.34 16.44
N ILE A 33 -7.92 1.19 15.54
CA ILE A 33 -9.36 1.36 15.33
C ILE A 33 -9.87 0.31 14.35
N ASP A 34 -10.92 -0.42 14.75
CA ASP A 34 -11.61 -1.37 13.88
C ASP A 34 -12.18 -0.68 12.63
N PRO A 35 -12.33 -1.37 11.49
CA PRO A 35 -12.92 -0.77 10.30
C PRO A 35 -14.39 -0.34 10.50
N TYR A 36 -14.76 0.83 9.97
CA TYR A 36 -16.15 1.30 9.96
C TYR A 36 -16.96 0.55 8.89
N VAL A 37 -17.99 -0.19 9.28
CA VAL A 37 -18.86 -0.92 8.35
C VAL A 37 -19.80 0.04 7.62
N ALA A 38 -19.56 0.24 6.32
CA ALA A 38 -20.33 1.17 5.50
C ALA A 38 -21.53 0.52 4.80
N CYS A 39 -21.38 -0.74 4.36
CA CYS A 39 -22.42 -1.40 3.57
C CYS A 39 -22.30 -2.93 3.66
N GLU A 40 -23.39 -3.63 4.00
CA GLU A 40 -23.43 -5.10 4.11
C GLU A 40 -24.15 -5.76 2.92
N GLY A 41 -23.96 -7.07 2.74
CA GLY A 41 -24.60 -7.85 1.68
C GLY A 41 -24.01 -7.61 0.28
N VAL A 42 -22.73 -7.27 0.22
CA VAL A 42 -22.02 -6.90 -1.01
C VAL A 42 -21.21 -8.06 -1.56
N SER A 43 -21.48 -8.45 -2.80
CA SER A 43 -20.64 -9.42 -3.52
C SER A 43 -19.40 -8.74 -4.11
N VAL A 44 -18.35 -9.53 -4.38
CA VAL A 44 -17.14 -9.08 -5.08
C VAL A 44 -17.49 -8.43 -6.42
N THR A 45 -18.43 -9.01 -7.17
CA THR A 45 -18.87 -8.46 -8.46
C THR A 45 -19.51 -7.08 -8.30
N ALA A 46 -20.39 -6.91 -7.32
CA ALA A 46 -21.03 -5.63 -7.05
C ALA A 46 -20.04 -4.58 -6.57
N PHE A 47 -19.14 -4.94 -5.64
CA PHE A 47 -18.05 -4.09 -5.18
C PHE A 47 -17.17 -3.62 -6.33
N ASN A 48 -16.70 -4.56 -7.16
CA ASN A 48 -15.83 -4.24 -8.30
C ASN A 48 -16.52 -3.38 -9.36
N LYS A 49 -17.85 -3.50 -9.50
CA LYS A 49 -18.66 -2.66 -10.40
C LYS A 49 -18.86 -1.25 -9.80
N TYR A 50 -19.10 -1.13 -8.50
CA TYR A 50 -19.16 0.15 -7.79
C TYR A 50 -17.84 0.92 -7.89
N VAL A 51 -16.73 0.23 -7.61
CA VAL A 51 -15.37 0.80 -7.63
C VAL A 51 -14.97 1.30 -9.03
N GLY A 52 -15.41 0.64 -10.10
CA GLY A 52 -15.05 1.07 -11.46
C GLY A 52 -13.53 1.03 -11.70
N ASP A 53 -12.95 2.09 -12.23
CA ASP A 53 -11.50 2.26 -12.35
C ASP A 53 -10.85 2.89 -11.11
N GLY A 54 -11.63 3.21 -10.07
CA GLY A 54 -11.19 3.87 -8.83
C GLY A 54 -11.43 5.38 -8.83
N GLU A 55 -11.74 5.98 -9.99
CA GLU A 55 -11.92 7.42 -10.12
C GLU A 55 -13.29 7.89 -9.63
N GLY A 56 -13.32 9.09 -9.05
CA GLY A 56 -14.57 9.73 -8.61
C GLY A 56 -15.27 9.05 -7.43
N LEU A 57 -14.60 8.12 -6.74
CA LEU A 57 -15.10 7.56 -5.49
C LEU A 57 -15.09 8.64 -4.40
N ARG A 58 -16.17 8.71 -3.62
CA ARG A 58 -16.28 9.63 -2.48
C ARG A 58 -15.22 9.37 -1.41
N ILE A 59 -14.85 8.11 -1.24
CA ILE A 59 -13.74 7.65 -0.42
C ILE A 59 -12.83 6.83 -1.34
N ALA A 60 -11.55 7.20 -1.43
CA ALA A 60 -10.59 6.54 -2.31
C ALA A 60 -10.48 5.04 -1.98
N LEU A 61 -10.21 4.21 -2.99
CA LEU A 61 -10.20 2.75 -2.83
C LEU A 61 -9.14 2.27 -1.84
N ARG A 62 -8.02 2.98 -1.67
CA ARG A 62 -6.99 2.66 -0.66
C ARG A 62 -7.52 2.66 0.79
N PHE A 63 -8.63 3.35 1.03
CA PHE A 63 -9.31 3.41 2.33
C PHE A 63 -10.52 2.48 2.45
N LEU A 64 -10.79 1.67 1.42
CA LEU A 64 -11.91 0.75 1.38
C LEU A 64 -11.44 -0.70 1.27
N ALA A 65 -12.13 -1.58 1.98
CA ALA A 65 -11.96 -3.03 1.82
C ALA A 65 -13.31 -3.74 1.74
N LEU A 66 -13.30 -4.94 1.18
CA LEU A 66 -14.47 -5.83 1.16
C LEU A 66 -14.15 -7.09 1.98
N TYR A 67 -14.74 -7.20 3.16
CA TYR A 67 -14.56 -8.33 4.06
C TYR A 67 -15.90 -8.95 4.42
N ASP A 68 -16.01 -10.27 4.23
CA ASP A 68 -17.21 -11.03 4.61
C ASP A 68 -18.52 -10.38 4.11
N ALA A 69 -18.54 -10.06 2.81
CA ALA A 69 -19.63 -9.34 2.15
C ALA A 69 -19.98 -7.95 2.72
N ARG A 70 -19.04 -7.29 3.40
CA ARG A 70 -19.19 -5.93 3.94
C ARG A 70 -18.14 -5.01 3.34
N ILE A 71 -18.57 -3.89 2.76
CA ILE A 71 -17.69 -2.76 2.47
C ILE A 71 -17.40 -2.08 3.79
N VAL A 72 -16.12 -1.99 4.11
CA VAL A 72 -15.62 -1.28 5.28
C VAL A 72 -14.72 -0.14 4.85
N ILE A 73 -14.70 0.92 5.65
CA ILE A 73 -13.71 1.98 5.59
C ILE A 73 -12.65 1.61 6.63
N VAL A 74 -11.41 1.38 6.20
CA VAL A 74 -10.34 0.90 7.10
C VAL A 74 -9.66 2.06 7.83
N GLU A 75 -9.54 3.22 7.18
CA GLU A 75 -9.13 4.48 7.76
C GLU A 75 -9.60 5.65 6.89
N LEU A 76 -9.30 6.88 7.29
CA LEU A 76 -9.47 8.07 6.46
C LEU A 76 -8.12 8.77 6.27
N PRO A 77 -7.94 9.54 5.18
CA PRO A 77 -6.69 10.23 4.92
C PRO A 77 -6.37 11.22 6.07
N THR A 78 -5.13 11.20 6.52
CA THR A 78 -4.57 12.17 7.48
C THR A 78 -3.25 12.71 6.95
N THR A 79 -2.85 13.92 7.36
CA THR A 79 -1.56 14.51 6.95
C THR A 79 -0.39 13.56 7.23
N VAL A 80 -0.40 12.90 8.38
CA VAL A 80 0.65 11.94 8.78
C VAL A 80 0.67 10.72 7.86
N HIS A 81 -0.49 10.16 7.52
CA HIS A 81 -0.59 9.04 6.59
C HIS A 81 -0.02 9.42 5.22
N GLU A 82 -0.52 10.52 4.63
CA GLU A 82 -0.11 10.95 3.28
C GLU A 82 1.38 11.29 3.24
N SER A 83 1.88 11.99 4.27
CA SER A 83 3.29 12.33 4.39
C SER A 83 4.16 11.08 4.51
N THR A 84 3.72 10.05 5.25
CA THR A 84 4.47 8.80 5.39
C THR A 84 4.65 8.10 4.03
N ALA A 85 3.57 8.00 3.24
CA ALA A 85 3.65 7.41 1.90
C ALA A 85 4.54 8.24 0.96
N ALA A 86 4.42 9.57 1.01
CA ALA A 86 5.19 10.49 0.16
C ALA A 86 6.68 10.49 0.51
N GLU A 87 7.04 10.54 1.79
CA GLU A 87 8.42 10.56 2.25
C GLU A 87 9.09 9.20 2.05
N PHE A 88 8.37 8.09 2.29
CA PHE A 88 8.90 6.78 1.90
C PHE A 88 9.19 6.73 0.40
N THR A 89 8.24 7.16 -0.43
CA THR A 89 8.41 7.21 -1.89
C THR A 89 9.65 8.01 -2.29
N SER A 90 9.83 9.19 -1.70
CA SER A 90 11.00 10.06 -1.93
C SER A 90 12.31 9.36 -1.57
N LYS A 91 12.38 8.71 -0.39
CA LYS A 91 13.60 8.01 0.04
C LYS A 91 13.89 6.76 -0.76
N PHE A 92 12.86 6.00 -1.12
CA PHE A 92 13.02 4.82 -1.96
C PHE A 92 13.58 5.18 -3.34
N LEU A 93 12.99 6.18 -4.01
CA LEU A 93 13.47 6.63 -5.33
C LEU A 93 14.90 7.18 -5.28
N ARG A 94 15.23 7.94 -4.24
CA ARG A 94 16.61 8.41 -4.04
C ARG A 94 17.58 7.25 -3.79
N ALA A 95 17.19 6.28 -2.97
CA ALA A 95 18.01 5.10 -2.66
C ALA A 95 18.20 4.19 -3.87
N ALA A 96 17.27 4.18 -4.82
CA ALA A 96 17.41 3.46 -6.08
C ALA A 96 18.50 4.04 -7.00
N GLY A 97 18.98 5.27 -6.76
CA GLY A 97 20.04 5.92 -7.53
C GLY A 97 19.59 6.54 -8.85
N ASN A 98 18.67 5.89 -9.57
CA ASN A 98 18.06 6.43 -10.79
C ASN A 98 16.55 6.17 -10.80
N GLU A 99 15.79 7.21 -10.40
CA GLU A 99 14.32 7.13 -10.35
C GLU A 99 13.65 7.08 -11.73
N ASP A 100 14.37 7.43 -12.80
CA ASP A 100 13.86 7.38 -14.17
C ASP A 100 13.63 5.95 -14.67
N GLU A 101 14.09 4.94 -13.95
CA GLU A 101 13.84 3.53 -14.26
C GLU A 101 12.64 2.95 -13.51
N ILE A 102 12.14 3.65 -12.49
CA ILE A 102 11.08 3.16 -11.62
C ILE A 102 9.75 3.76 -12.03
N ALA A 103 8.79 2.89 -12.32
CA ALA A 103 7.40 3.29 -12.46
C ALA A 103 6.77 3.51 -11.09
N LYS A 104 6.49 4.77 -10.72
CA LYS A 104 5.49 5.10 -9.70
C LYS A 104 4.11 4.81 -10.29
N ARG A 105 3.28 4.06 -9.56
CA ARG A 105 1.92 3.73 -10.01
C ARG A 105 0.81 4.38 -9.18
N GLY A 106 1.14 5.05 -8.07
CA GLY A 106 0.21 5.91 -7.31
C GLY A 106 -1.13 5.22 -7.04
N ALA A 107 -2.23 5.94 -7.26
CA ALA A 107 -3.62 5.49 -7.11
C ALA A 107 -4.09 4.46 -8.17
N MET A 108 -3.23 3.50 -8.51
CA MET A 108 -3.57 2.45 -9.47
C MET A 108 -4.53 1.43 -8.85
N THR A 109 -5.71 1.28 -9.44
CA THR A 109 -6.64 0.19 -9.11
C THR A 109 -6.12 -1.16 -9.59
N ALA A 110 -5.58 -1.93 -8.65
CA ALA A 110 -5.09 -3.28 -8.82
C ALA A 110 -6.25 -4.29 -8.93
N ARG A 111 -6.11 -5.24 -9.86
CA ARG A 111 -7.18 -6.20 -10.21
C ARG A 111 -6.68 -7.64 -10.13
N ARG A 112 -7.54 -8.52 -9.63
CA ARG A 112 -7.37 -9.98 -9.65
C ARG A 112 -8.71 -10.62 -9.98
N ALA A 113 -8.70 -11.66 -10.80
CA ALA A 113 -9.93 -12.36 -11.19
C ALA A 113 -10.68 -12.85 -9.94
N ALA A 114 -12.00 -12.66 -9.91
CA ALA A 114 -12.90 -13.05 -8.82
C ALA A 114 -12.55 -12.49 -7.41
N ASN A 115 -11.69 -11.48 -7.31
CA ASN A 115 -11.29 -10.86 -6.04
C ASN A 115 -11.67 -9.38 -6.01
N PRO A 116 -11.85 -8.78 -4.81
CA PRO A 116 -12.04 -7.35 -4.67
C PRO A 116 -10.88 -6.59 -5.32
N LYS A 117 -11.20 -5.52 -6.05
CA LYS A 117 -10.22 -4.52 -6.47
C LYS A 117 -9.55 -3.90 -5.24
N LYS A 118 -8.28 -3.52 -5.38
CA LYS A 118 -7.51 -2.90 -4.31
C LYS A 118 -6.65 -1.79 -4.84
N GLU A 119 -6.33 -0.84 -3.99
CA GLU A 119 -5.34 0.20 -4.18
C GLU A 119 -4.43 0.16 -2.94
N ALA A 120 -3.15 0.47 -3.11
CA ALA A 120 -2.20 0.64 -2.00
C ALA A 120 -1.76 2.10 -1.96
N ASP A 121 -1.15 2.50 -0.85
CA ASP A 121 -0.73 3.89 -0.65
C ASP A 121 0.46 4.27 -1.53
N ALA A 122 1.34 3.31 -1.84
CA ALA A 122 2.32 3.46 -2.91
C ALA A 122 2.63 2.13 -3.60
N THR A 123 2.83 2.19 -4.91
CA THR A 123 3.22 1.02 -5.72
C THR A 123 4.31 1.36 -6.71
N PHE A 124 5.21 0.40 -6.92
CA PHE A 124 6.38 0.53 -7.77
C PHE A 124 6.57 -0.71 -8.66
N GLY A 125 7.20 -0.51 -9.80
CA GLY A 125 7.54 -1.58 -10.75
C GLY A 125 8.43 -1.10 -11.88
N PRO A 126 8.70 -1.95 -12.88
CA PRO A 126 9.47 -1.56 -14.05
C PRO A 126 8.68 -0.62 -14.98
N LYS A 127 9.39 0.27 -15.68
CA LYS A 127 8.82 1.03 -16.80
C LYS A 127 8.78 0.18 -18.06
N ARG A 128 8.02 0.64 -19.06
CA ARG A 128 8.05 0.07 -20.43
C ARG A 128 9.40 0.31 -21.12
N SER A 129 10.16 1.31 -20.70
CA SER A 129 11.49 1.62 -21.22
C SER A 129 12.62 0.85 -20.52
N THR A 130 12.39 0.28 -19.33
CA THR A 130 13.43 -0.37 -18.52
C THR A 130 14.09 -1.51 -19.29
N LEU A 131 15.38 -1.35 -19.59
CA LEU A 131 16.17 -2.33 -20.34
C LEU A 131 16.31 -3.64 -19.53
N ASN A 132 16.47 -4.76 -20.23
CA ASN A 132 16.71 -6.10 -19.66
C ASN A 132 15.63 -6.66 -18.73
N ARG A 133 14.48 -5.97 -18.55
CA ARG A 133 13.37 -6.55 -17.77
C ARG A 133 12.83 -7.81 -18.45
N ALA A 134 12.36 -8.73 -17.64
CA ALA A 134 11.55 -9.85 -18.07
C ALA A 134 10.22 -9.34 -18.68
N PRO A 135 9.52 -10.19 -19.47
CA PRO A 135 8.14 -9.90 -19.86
C PRO A 135 7.22 -9.74 -18.64
N PRO A 136 6.17 -8.93 -18.73
CA PRO A 136 5.15 -8.85 -17.67
C PRO A 136 4.60 -10.23 -17.31
N PRO A 137 4.30 -10.48 -16.03
CA PRO A 137 3.67 -11.71 -15.60
C PRO A 137 2.35 -11.97 -16.33
N THR A 138 1.93 -13.24 -16.40
CA THR A 138 0.65 -13.62 -16.99
C THR A 138 -0.50 -12.83 -16.36
N LEU A 139 -1.45 -12.38 -17.20
CA LEU A 139 -2.58 -11.50 -16.85
C LEU A 139 -2.20 -10.06 -16.46
N ARG A 140 -0.93 -9.67 -16.63
CA ARG A 140 -0.46 -8.30 -16.42
C ARG A 140 0.01 -7.67 -17.71
N THR A 141 -0.10 -6.36 -17.73
CA THR A 141 0.55 -5.46 -18.66
C THR A 141 1.63 -4.68 -17.91
N VAL A 142 2.49 -3.96 -18.61
CA VAL A 142 3.47 -3.09 -17.95
C VAL A 142 2.80 -1.99 -17.10
N THR A 143 1.59 -1.55 -17.47
CA THR A 143 0.89 -0.49 -16.76
C THR A 143 0.37 -0.92 -15.39
N ASP A 144 0.06 -2.20 -15.20
CA ASP A 144 -0.40 -2.76 -13.92
C ASP A 144 0.63 -3.73 -13.29
N TRP A 145 1.88 -3.70 -13.74
CA TRP A 145 2.94 -4.50 -13.14
C TRP A 145 3.48 -3.81 -11.88
N VAL A 146 3.16 -4.40 -10.72
CA VAL A 146 3.66 -3.99 -9.41
C VAL A 146 4.63 -5.05 -8.89
N THR A 147 5.82 -4.62 -8.47
CA THR A 147 6.84 -5.45 -7.81
C THR A 147 7.03 -5.07 -6.34
N LEU A 148 6.69 -3.83 -5.96
CA LEU A 148 6.65 -3.38 -4.56
C LEU A 148 5.30 -2.69 -4.29
N ALA A 149 4.60 -3.15 -3.26
CA ALA A 149 3.45 -2.48 -2.67
C ALA A 149 3.80 -1.98 -1.26
N VAL A 150 3.41 -0.76 -0.94
CA VAL A 150 3.58 -0.14 0.37
C VAL A 150 2.20 0.22 0.89
N GLU A 151 1.89 -0.26 2.08
CA GLU A 151 0.65 0.06 2.81
C GLU A 151 1.03 0.82 4.07
N VAL A 152 0.35 1.94 4.29
CA VAL A 152 0.52 2.83 5.42
C VAL A 152 -0.77 2.77 6.24
N GLY A 153 -0.64 2.61 7.55
CA GLY A 153 -1.78 2.69 8.47
C GLY A 153 -1.54 3.74 9.54
N ARG A 154 -2.45 4.70 9.68
CA ARG A 154 -2.48 5.55 10.87
C ARG A 154 -3.41 4.94 11.92
N SER A 155 -4.71 4.93 11.65
CA SER A 155 -5.72 4.44 12.60
C SER A 155 -6.10 2.98 12.38
N GLN A 156 -5.95 2.45 11.16
CA GLN A 156 -6.31 1.07 10.86
C GLN A 156 -5.46 0.08 11.66
N THR A 157 -6.07 -1.05 12.03
CA THR A 157 -5.38 -2.07 12.81
C THR A 157 -4.20 -2.70 12.07
N TRP A 158 -3.22 -3.22 12.81
CA TRP A 158 -2.14 -4.00 12.20
C TRP A 158 -2.66 -5.24 11.46
N ALA A 159 -3.73 -5.87 11.97
CA ALA A 159 -4.38 -6.99 11.29
C ALA A 159 -4.94 -6.58 9.92
N SER A 160 -5.52 -5.38 9.80
CA SER A 160 -6.00 -4.86 8.51
C SER A 160 -4.86 -4.65 7.51
N LEU A 161 -3.70 -4.16 7.97
CA LEU A 161 -2.48 -4.07 7.16
C LEU A 161 -1.98 -5.47 6.72
N GLU A 162 -2.05 -6.48 7.58
CA GLU A 162 -1.67 -7.86 7.23
C GLU A 162 -2.63 -8.49 6.22
N GLU A 163 -3.93 -8.20 6.29
CA GLU A 163 -4.90 -8.60 5.27
C GLU A 163 -4.61 -7.94 3.91
N ALA A 164 -4.20 -6.66 3.93
CA ALA A 164 -3.73 -5.97 2.74
C ALA A 164 -2.47 -6.64 2.15
N ALA A 165 -1.50 -7.02 3.00
CA ALA A 165 -0.33 -7.79 2.57
C ALA A 165 -0.71 -9.15 1.98
N GLN A 166 -1.66 -9.87 2.59
CA GLN A 166 -2.15 -11.14 2.05
C GLN A 166 -2.80 -10.96 0.67
N TRP A 167 -3.52 -9.84 0.44
CA TRP A 167 -4.06 -9.53 -0.88
C TRP A 167 -2.95 -9.31 -1.91
N TRP A 168 -1.93 -8.52 -1.57
CA TRP A 168 -0.79 -8.25 -2.46
C TRP A 168 0.08 -9.47 -2.70
N CYS A 169 0.23 -10.35 -1.72
CA CYS A 169 0.97 -11.60 -1.86
C CYS A 169 0.42 -12.51 -2.97
N ASN A 170 -0.87 -12.36 -3.30
CA ASN A 170 -1.54 -13.06 -4.40
C ASN A 170 -1.51 -12.27 -5.73
N TYR A 171 -0.84 -11.12 -5.78
CA TYR A 171 -0.71 -10.29 -6.97
C TYR A 171 0.46 -10.74 -7.84
N SER A 172 0.18 -11.32 -9.00
CA SER A 172 1.20 -11.74 -9.96
C SER A 172 2.17 -10.59 -10.30
N GLY A 173 3.46 -10.80 -10.03
CA GLY A 173 4.54 -9.81 -10.21
C GLY A 173 5.11 -9.23 -8.92
N ILE A 174 4.39 -9.31 -7.80
CA ILE A 174 4.85 -8.78 -6.52
C ILE A 174 6.16 -9.45 -6.10
N GLN A 175 7.10 -8.68 -5.55
CA GLN A 175 8.38 -9.14 -5.01
C GLN A 175 8.51 -8.73 -3.54
N TYR A 176 8.01 -7.55 -3.20
CA TYR A 176 8.09 -6.99 -1.86
C TYR A 176 6.75 -6.38 -1.46
N ILE A 177 6.44 -6.51 -0.17
CA ILE A 177 5.34 -5.80 0.47
C ILE A 177 5.91 -5.14 1.72
N LEU A 178 5.72 -3.85 1.87
CA LEU A 178 6.12 -3.11 3.06
C LEU A 178 4.87 -2.59 3.77
N LEU A 179 4.71 -2.97 5.02
CA LEU A 179 3.72 -2.39 5.92
C LEU A 179 4.40 -1.33 6.79
N LEU A 180 3.81 -0.15 6.86
CA LEU A 180 4.20 0.94 7.75
C LEU A 180 2.99 1.32 8.59
N LYS A 181 3.14 1.34 9.91
CA LYS A 181 2.12 1.84 10.83
C LYS A 181 2.69 3.02 11.60
N ILE A 182 1.99 4.15 11.59
CA ILE A 182 2.47 5.42 12.13
C ILE A 182 1.50 5.97 13.18
N SER A 183 2.05 6.40 14.31
CA SER A 183 1.28 7.02 15.40
C SER A 183 0.73 8.39 15.02
N PRO A 184 -0.22 8.97 15.77
CA PRO A 184 -0.94 10.19 15.41
C PRO A 184 -0.03 11.41 15.27
N THR A 185 1.06 11.42 16.04
CA THR A 185 2.06 12.50 16.09
C THR A 185 3.28 12.24 15.22
N GLY A 186 3.31 11.13 14.45
CA GLY A 186 4.47 10.79 13.62
C GLY A 186 5.68 10.23 14.39
N ILE A 187 5.67 10.19 15.72
CA ILE A 187 6.86 9.88 16.53
C ILE A 187 7.10 8.39 16.81
N GLN A 188 6.21 7.49 16.37
CA GLN A 188 6.37 6.05 16.48
C GLN A 188 5.97 5.37 15.17
N MET A 189 6.86 4.52 14.67
CA MET A 189 6.60 3.66 13.52
C MET A 189 6.75 2.18 13.89
N ARG A 190 5.80 1.36 13.45
CA ARG A 190 5.93 -0.10 13.35
C ARG A 190 6.03 -0.46 11.88
N TYR A 191 6.88 -1.43 11.54
CA TYR A 191 7.06 -1.85 10.16
C TYR A 191 7.22 -3.37 10.03
N ALA A 192 6.90 -3.88 8.83
CA ALA A 192 7.22 -5.24 8.42
C ALA A 192 7.47 -5.28 6.90
N LEU A 193 8.62 -5.80 6.50
CA LEU A 193 8.97 -6.06 5.11
C LEU A 193 8.84 -7.55 4.81
N TYR A 194 8.02 -7.88 3.82
CA TYR A 194 7.83 -9.23 3.32
C TYR A 194 8.55 -9.39 1.99
N ASP A 195 9.42 -10.39 1.92
CA ASP A 195 10.06 -10.83 0.69
C ASP A 195 9.27 -11.99 0.08
N ILE A 196 8.64 -11.76 -1.08
CA ILE A 196 7.74 -12.72 -1.71
C ILE A 196 8.52 -13.62 -2.68
N ALA A 197 8.84 -14.82 -2.22
CA ALA A 197 9.45 -15.87 -3.04
C ALA A 197 8.42 -16.74 -3.78
N THR A 198 7.24 -16.95 -3.16
CA THR A 198 6.17 -17.80 -3.70
C THR A 198 4.85 -17.04 -3.69
N LEU A 199 4.20 -16.96 -4.86
CA LEU A 199 2.92 -16.28 -5.00
C LEU A 199 1.83 -16.93 -4.14
N GLY A 200 1.11 -16.12 -3.39
CA GLY A 200 -0.06 -16.52 -2.59
C GLY A 200 0.23 -17.08 -1.19
N THR A 201 1.50 -17.31 -0.85
CA THR A 201 1.92 -17.68 0.51
C THR A 201 2.65 -16.50 1.15
N LEU A 202 1.98 -15.78 2.05
CA LEU A 202 2.62 -14.68 2.78
C LEU A 202 3.61 -15.28 3.78
N PRO A 203 4.92 -15.00 3.65
CA PRO A 203 5.91 -15.52 4.58
C PRO A 203 5.90 -14.72 5.88
N ALA A 204 6.71 -15.15 6.86
CA ALA A 204 7.08 -14.26 7.94
C ALA A 204 7.86 -13.05 7.38
N PRO A 205 7.72 -11.84 7.99
CA PRO A 205 8.52 -10.69 7.58
C PRO A 205 10.02 -10.98 7.66
N THR A 206 10.77 -10.58 6.64
CA THR A 206 12.25 -10.68 6.64
C THR A 206 12.86 -9.71 7.64
N THR A 207 12.23 -8.55 7.82
CA THR A 207 12.54 -7.62 8.89
C THR A 207 11.26 -6.97 9.39
N SER A 208 11.17 -6.74 10.69
CA SER A 208 10.07 -6.03 11.31
C SER A 208 10.55 -5.41 12.62
N GLY A 209 9.79 -4.44 13.11
CA GLY A 209 10.09 -3.81 14.38
C GLY A 209 9.22 -2.60 14.65
N THR A 210 9.41 -2.05 15.84
CA THR A 210 8.81 -0.79 16.26
C THR A 210 9.91 0.12 16.77
N PHE A 211 9.92 1.36 16.30
CA PHE A 211 10.86 2.38 16.75
C PHE A 211 10.13 3.69 17.03
N ARG A 212 10.80 4.56 17.81
CA ARG A 212 10.27 5.84 18.26
C ARG A 212 11.31 6.92 18.03
N LEU A 213 10.84 8.15 17.84
CA LEU A 213 11.67 9.35 17.91
C LEU A 213 12.36 9.40 19.27
N ARG A 214 13.66 9.71 19.27
CA ARG A 214 14.44 9.98 20.48
C ARG A 214 15.34 11.18 20.26
N THR A 215 15.66 11.88 21.34
CA THR A 215 16.53 13.06 21.34
C THR A 215 18.03 12.74 21.17
N THR A 216 18.40 11.46 21.17
CA THR A 216 19.78 10.99 21.01
C THR A 216 19.97 10.27 19.69
N ALA A 217 21.19 10.31 19.13
CA ALA A 217 21.54 9.58 17.93
C ALA A 217 21.15 8.09 18.04
N GLN A 218 20.41 7.59 17.05
CA GLN A 218 19.91 6.21 17.01
C GLN A 218 20.51 5.48 15.80
N PRO A 219 20.70 4.15 15.87
CA PRO A 219 21.09 3.37 14.70
C PRO A 219 19.98 3.42 13.64
N ALA A 220 20.36 3.44 12.37
CA ALA A 220 19.43 3.41 11.23
C ALA A 220 18.46 2.23 11.30
N VAL A 221 17.22 2.43 10.84
CA VAL A 221 16.22 1.37 10.69
C VAL A 221 16.06 1.12 9.20
N ASN A 222 16.90 0.23 8.68
CA ASN A 222 17.00 0.01 7.24
C ASN A 222 16.04 -1.06 6.74
N VAL A 223 15.33 -0.75 5.65
CA VAL A 223 14.70 -1.72 4.77
C VAL A 223 15.43 -1.73 3.43
N SER A 224 15.60 -2.91 2.83
CA SER A 224 16.47 -3.12 1.69
C SER A 224 15.72 -3.80 0.56
N PHE A 225 15.86 -3.28 -0.66
CA PHE A 225 15.23 -3.82 -1.86
C PHE A 225 16.27 -4.14 -2.91
N ASP A 226 16.25 -5.37 -3.43
CA ASP A 226 17.04 -5.76 -4.59
C ASP A 226 16.47 -5.11 -5.86
N MET A 227 17.25 -4.26 -6.52
CA MET A 227 16.79 -3.51 -7.67
C MET A 227 16.64 -4.36 -8.93
N HIS A 228 17.30 -5.52 -9.01
CA HIS A 228 17.00 -6.51 -10.05
C HIS A 228 15.56 -7.00 -9.91
N ARG A 229 15.11 -7.26 -8.69
CA ARG A 229 13.74 -7.72 -8.43
C ARG A 229 12.71 -6.62 -8.61
N ILE A 230 12.98 -5.41 -8.10
CA ILE A 230 12.09 -4.25 -8.30
C ILE A 230 11.86 -3.98 -9.79
N LEU A 231 12.93 -4.02 -10.60
CA LEU A 231 12.85 -3.77 -12.04
C LEU A 231 12.55 -5.04 -12.86
N SER A 232 12.38 -6.19 -12.19
CA SER A 232 12.18 -7.49 -12.82
C SER A 232 13.23 -7.84 -13.88
N ILE A 233 14.48 -7.50 -13.60
CA ILE A 233 15.66 -7.81 -14.40
C ILE A 233 16.28 -9.10 -13.83
N PRO A 234 16.62 -10.10 -14.65
CA PRO A 234 17.32 -11.30 -14.18
C PRO A 234 18.62 -10.96 -13.45
N PRO A 235 19.00 -11.69 -12.38
CA PRO A 235 20.14 -11.33 -11.52
C PRO A 235 21.49 -11.31 -12.25
N ASN A 236 21.60 -12.01 -13.37
CA ASN A 236 22.79 -12.06 -14.22
C ASN A 236 22.84 -10.98 -15.30
N GLU A 237 21.77 -10.20 -15.47
CA GLU A 237 21.70 -9.09 -16.42
C GLU A 237 22.13 -7.78 -15.76
N ALA A 238 22.65 -6.86 -16.59
CA ALA A 238 23.05 -5.55 -16.09
C ALA A 238 21.83 -4.69 -15.73
N LEU A 239 21.90 -4.03 -14.57
CA LEU A 239 20.98 -2.95 -14.21
C LEU A 239 21.21 -1.74 -15.12
N PRO A 240 20.17 -0.89 -15.34
CA PRO A 240 20.34 0.36 -16.06
C PRO A 240 21.35 1.28 -15.39
N LEU A 241 21.95 2.17 -16.19
CA LEU A 241 22.96 3.12 -15.70
C LEU A 241 22.40 3.97 -14.54
N GLY A 242 23.18 4.10 -13.47
CA GLY A 242 22.84 4.90 -12.30
C GLY A 242 21.89 4.22 -11.29
N VAL A 243 21.30 3.08 -11.64
CA VAL A 243 20.52 2.29 -10.68
C VAL A 243 21.46 1.62 -9.69
N SER A 244 21.22 1.81 -8.40
CA SER A 244 21.94 1.13 -7.33
C SER A 244 21.52 -0.34 -7.26
N PRO A 245 22.42 -1.32 -7.04
CA PRO A 245 22.04 -2.73 -6.92
C PRO A 245 21.04 -3.00 -5.80
N THR A 246 21.10 -2.19 -4.76
CA THR A 246 20.22 -2.27 -3.59
C THR A 246 19.74 -0.88 -3.23
N ALA A 247 18.43 -0.70 -3.14
CA ALA A 247 17.84 0.50 -2.54
C ALA A 247 17.71 0.28 -1.03
N LEU A 248 18.57 0.95 -0.26
CA LEU A 248 18.55 0.94 1.20
C LEU A 248 17.85 2.20 1.74
N VAL A 249 16.71 2.03 2.39
CA VAL A 249 15.90 3.12 2.95
C VAL A 249 15.96 3.08 4.47
N ASP A 250 16.45 4.16 5.08
CA ASP A 250 16.39 4.36 6.53
C ASP A 250 15.04 4.96 6.92
N LEU A 251 14.20 4.16 7.58
CA LEU A 251 12.86 4.56 8.03
C LEU A 251 12.91 5.65 9.12
N ARG A 252 14.06 5.85 9.79
CA ARG A 252 14.20 7.00 10.71
C ARG A 252 14.19 8.32 9.96
N ILE A 253 14.88 8.39 8.83
CA ILE A 253 14.89 9.58 7.98
C ILE A 253 13.49 9.82 7.40
N VAL A 254 12.74 8.76 7.09
CA VAL A 254 11.33 8.89 6.69
C VAL A 254 10.51 9.50 7.85
N MET A 255 10.63 8.96 9.06
CA MET A 255 9.93 9.47 10.25
C MET A 255 10.28 10.93 10.56
N ASP A 256 11.56 11.31 10.54
CA ASP A 256 12.00 12.68 10.79
C ASP A 256 11.34 13.66 9.80
N ARG A 257 11.24 13.27 8.52
CA ARG A 257 10.58 14.10 7.50
C ARG A 257 9.07 14.13 7.59
N VAL A 258 8.46 13.03 8.03
CA VAL A 258 7.05 13.04 8.36
C VAL A 258 6.81 14.09 9.44
N ILE A 259 7.59 14.08 10.52
CA ILE A 259 7.48 15.09 11.59
C ILE A 259 7.69 16.51 11.05
N ASP A 260 8.74 16.75 10.26
CA ASP A 260 9.03 18.06 9.66
C ASP A 260 7.89 18.59 8.75
N SER A 261 7.02 17.70 8.24
CA SER A 261 5.89 18.07 7.39
C SER A 261 4.59 18.37 8.14
N LEU A 262 4.56 18.14 9.47
CA LEU A 262 3.38 18.40 10.31
C LEU A 262 3.41 19.81 10.93
N ASP A 263 4.57 20.47 10.91
CA ASP A 263 4.80 21.85 11.35
C ASP A 263 4.51 22.86 10.21
#